data_AF-A0A9E4Z360-F1
#
_entry.id   AF-A0A9E4Z360-F1
#
_cell.length_a   1.000
_cell.length_b   1.000
_cell.length_c   1.000
_cell.angle_alpha   90.00
_cell.angle_beta   90.00
_cell.angle_gamma   90.00
#
_symmetry.space_group_name_H-M   'P 1'
#
loop_
_entity.id
_entity.type
_entity.pdbx_description
1 polymer ?
#
loop_
_entity_poly.entity_id
_entity_poly.type
_entity_poly.pdbx_seq_one_letter_code
_entity_poly.pdbx_strand_id
1 'polypeptide(L)'
;DAAGEDGDFGAKVKCLEDLDPFIPEILALEPDVLMIAGDHATPAIMAAHSWHQVPFLLHSKLTKGQGVPTFDEKACALGAIGSIPATSVMVLGLSHAGKMTKFGP
;
A
#
# COMPACT_ATOMS: atom_id res chain seq x y z
N ASP A 1 -12.50 6.22 0.17
CA ASP A 1 -13.35 6.01 -1.01
C ASP A 1 -14.47 7.06 -1.10
N ALA A 2 -15.41 7.07 -0.16
CA ALA A 2 -16.54 8.04 -0.11
C ALA A 2 -16.18 9.49 -0.48
N ALA A 3 -15.21 10.11 0.21
CA ALA A 3 -14.79 11.49 -0.12
C ALA A 3 -14.28 11.67 -1.56
N GLY A 4 -13.70 10.61 -2.15
CA GLY A 4 -13.32 10.59 -3.56
C GLY A 4 -14.52 10.54 -4.50
N GLU A 5 -15.54 9.72 -4.21
CA GLU A 5 -16.81 9.68 -4.95
C GLU A 5 -17.60 11.00 -4.82
N ASP A 6 -17.54 11.67 -3.67
CA ASP A 6 -18.15 12.98 -3.44
C ASP A 6 -17.39 14.13 -4.15
N GLY A 7 -16.24 13.84 -4.75
CA GLY A 7 -15.35 14.83 -5.36
C GLY A 7 -14.67 15.77 -4.35
N ASP A 8 -14.74 15.45 -3.06
CA ASP A 8 -14.16 16.25 -1.98
C ASP A 8 -12.70 15.86 -1.73
N PHE A 9 -11.80 16.58 -2.41
CA PHE A 9 -10.36 16.41 -2.24
C PHE A 9 -9.91 16.70 -0.79
N GLY A 10 -10.46 17.73 -0.15
CA GLY A 10 -10.04 18.14 1.19
C GLY A 10 -10.40 17.09 2.24
N ALA A 11 -11.63 16.58 2.19
CA ALA A 11 -12.05 15.48 3.05
C ALA A 11 -11.23 14.21 2.79
N LYS A 12 -10.91 13.91 1.52
CA LYS A 12 -10.08 12.74 1.18
C LYS A 12 -8.67 12.83 1.79
N VAL A 13 -8.02 13.99 1.70
CA VAL A 13 -6.71 14.24 2.33
C VAL A 13 -6.82 14.06 3.84
N LYS A 14 -7.82 14.70 4.46
CA LYS A 14 -8.03 14.60 5.92
C LYS A 14 -8.21 13.15 6.37
N CYS A 15 -8.98 12.32 5.65
CA CYS A 15 -9.13 10.91 6.00
C CYS A 15 -7.82 10.12 5.97
N LEU A 16 -6.89 10.46 5.07
CA LEU A 16 -5.55 9.85 5.03
C LEU A 16 -4.69 10.37 6.19
N GLU A 17 -4.75 11.66 6.50
CA GLU A 17 -4.06 12.26 7.65
C GLU A 17 -4.57 11.70 8.98
N ASP A 18 -5.87 11.42 9.10
CA ASP A 18 -6.46 10.79 10.29
C ASP A 18 -5.98 9.32 10.45
N LEU A 19 -5.61 8.63 9.37
CA LEU A 19 -5.06 7.27 9.39
C LEU A 19 -3.58 7.25 9.81
N ASP A 20 -2.78 8.23 9.38
CA ASP A 20 -1.32 8.24 9.52
C ASP A 20 -0.82 8.04 10.98
N PRO A 21 -1.42 8.66 12.02
CA PRO A 21 -1.03 8.45 13.41
C PRO A 21 -1.16 7.01 13.92
N PHE A 22 -1.99 6.17 13.28
CA PHE A 22 -2.14 4.76 13.67
C PHE A 22 -1.03 3.87 13.12
N ILE A 23 -0.27 4.32 12.11
CA ILE A 23 0.80 3.50 11.52
C ILE A 23 1.88 3.14 12.54
N PRO A 24 2.41 4.06 13.37
CA PRO A 24 3.29 3.72 14.48
C PRO A 24 2.69 2.72 15.48
N GLU A 25 1.40 2.84 15.80
CA GLU A 25 0.71 1.90 16.71
C GLU A 25 0.64 0.49 16.13
N ILE A 26 0.33 0.37 14.83
CA ILE A 26 0.34 -0.91 14.10
C ILE A 26 1.75 -1.51 14.09
N LEU A 27 2.79 -0.70 13.85
CA LEU A 27 4.18 -1.15 13.88
C LEU A 27 4.64 -1.59 15.28
N ALA A 28 4.09 -0.98 16.34
CA ALA A 28 4.37 -1.37 17.73
C ALA A 28 3.83 -2.77 18.09
N LEU A 29 2.92 -3.33 17.28
CA LEU A 29 2.50 -4.74 17.40
C LEU A 29 3.56 -5.72 16.88
N GLU A 30 4.69 -5.22 16.38
CA GLU A 30 5.81 -5.98 15.83
C GLU A 30 5.38 -7.00 14.75
N PRO A 31 4.62 -6.58 13.71
CA PRO A 31 4.20 -7.50 12.66
C PRO A 31 5.40 -8.05 11.89
N ASP A 32 5.35 -9.33 11.50
CA ASP A 32 6.35 -9.91 10.59
C ASP A 32 6.39 -9.17 9.25
N VAL A 33 5.21 -8.76 8.76
CA VAL A 33 5.01 -8.00 7.53
C VAL A 33 3.86 -7.00 7.72
N LEU A 34 4.11 -5.74 7.35
CA LEU A 34 3.07 -4.71 7.17
C LEU A 34 2.88 -4.49 5.66
N MET A 35 1.63 -4.52 5.21
CA MET A 35 1.26 -4.17 3.84
C MET A 35 0.21 -3.06 3.84
N ILE A 36 0.40 -2.05 3.00
CA ILE A 36 -0.55 -0.94 2.82
C ILE A 36 -0.88 -0.83 1.34
N ALA A 37 -2.16 -0.82 1.00
CA ALA A 37 -2.66 -0.71 -0.37
C ALA A 37 -4.04 -0.03 -0.35
N GLY A 38 -4.41 0.60 -1.48
CA GLY A 38 -5.82 0.72 -1.86
C GLY A 38 -6.27 -0.51 -2.62
N ASP A 39 -7.55 -0.81 -2.62
CA ASP A 39 -8.16 -1.82 -3.50
C ASP A 39 -8.43 -1.27 -4.91
N HIS A 40 -8.71 0.02 -5.02
CA HIS A 40 -8.83 0.76 -6.27
C HIS A 40 -8.53 2.25 -6.12
N ALA A 41 -8.43 2.97 -7.25
CA ALA A 41 -8.23 4.41 -7.28
C ALA A 41 -9.55 5.15 -7.50
N THR A 42 -9.87 6.09 -6.59
CA THR A 42 -11.05 6.98 -6.68
C THR A 42 -10.59 8.45 -6.67
N PRO A 43 -10.09 9.02 -7.79
CA PRO A 43 -9.58 10.39 -7.81
C PRO A 43 -10.72 11.39 -7.59
N ALA A 44 -10.56 12.32 -6.62
CA ALA A 44 -11.61 13.29 -6.29
C ALA A 44 -11.99 14.18 -7.50
N ILE A 45 -11.03 14.52 -8.37
CA ILE A 45 -11.32 15.27 -9.61
C ILE A 45 -12.24 14.52 -10.58
N MET A 46 -12.33 13.19 -10.47
CA MET A 46 -13.19 12.36 -11.31
C MET A 46 -14.52 12.02 -10.65
N ALA A 47 -14.63 12.12 -9.32
CA ALA A 47 -15.81 11.70 -8.55
C ALA A 47 -16.28 10.28 -8.93
N ALA A 48 -15.33 9.38 -9.20
CA ALA A 48 -15.57 8.01 -9.64
C ALA A 48 -14.33 7.14 -9.49
N HIS A 49 -14.53 5.83 -9.41
CA HIS A 49 -13.46 4.84 -9.59
C HIS A 49 -12.76 5.00 -10.95
N SER A 50 -11.46 4.68 -10.98
CA SER A 50 -10.63 4.77 -12.17
C SER A 50 -9.65 3.61 -12.30
N TRP A 51 -9.04 3.47 -13.48
CA TRP A 51 -8.06 2.42 -13.79
C TRP A 51 -6.63 2.75 -13.34
N HIS A 52 -6.43 3.91 -12.68
CA HIS A 52 -5.10 4.30 -12.21
C HIS A 52 -4.57 3.28 -11.21
N GLN A 53 -3.25 3.08 -11.23
CA GLN A 53 -2.60 2.22 -10.26
C GLN A 53 -2.69 2.82 -8.87
N VAL A 54 -2.70 1.96 -7.86
CA VAL A 54 -2.73 2.33 -6.45
C VAL A 54 -1.34 2.19 -5.84
N PRO A 55 -0.92 3.10 -4.95
CA PRO A 55 0.28 2.92 -4.14
C PRO A 55 0.23 1.60 -3.37
N PHE A 56 1.34 0.85 -3.39
CA PHE A 56 1.50 -0.37 -2.62
C PHE A 56 2.83 -0.33 -1.86
N LEU A 57 2.77 -0.66 -0.57
CA LEU A 57 3.92 -0.77 0.31
C LEU A 57 3.91 -2.14 0.98
N LEU A 58 5.08 -2.77 1.04
CA LEU A 58 5.37 -3.94 1.85
C LEU A 58 6.60 -3.62 2.70
N HIS A 59 6.47 -3.77 4.02
CA HIS A 59 7.52 -3.57 4.99
C HIS A 59 7.74 -4.85 5.80
N SER A 60 8.98 -5.31 5.88
CA SER A 60 9.37 -6.47 6.70
C SER A 60 10.85 -6.42 7.06
N LYS A 61 11.33 -7.37 7.87
CA LYS A 61 12.77 -7.53 8.17
C LYS A 61 13.63 -7.79 6.92
N LEU A 62 13.01 -8.21 5.80
CA LEU A 62 13.66 -8.56 4.54
C LEU A 62 13.67 -7.42 3.50
N THR A 63 13.05 -6.27 3.76
CA THR A 63 13.01 -5.12 2.83
C THR A 63 14.13 -4.09 3.05
N LYS A 64 15.19 -4.47 3.77
CA LYS A 64 16.28 -3.54 4.15
C LYS A 64 16.98 -2.98 2.90
N GLY A 65 17.03 -1.65 2.80
CA GLY A 65 17.74 -0.94 1.71
C GLY A 65 16.96 -0.82 0.40
N GLN A 66 15.69 -1.26 0.36
CA GLN A 66 14.83 -1.13 -0.80
C GLN A 66 13.57 -0.37 -0.41
N GLY A 67 13.33 0.79 -1.04
CA GLY A 67 12.18 1.64 -0.73
C GLY A 67 12.30 3.04 -1.32
N VAL A 68 11.28 3.85 -1.07
CA VAL A 68 11.17 5.25 -1.46
C VAL A 68 10.84 6.09 -0.22
N PRO A 69 11.19 7.39 -0.19
CA PRO A 69 11.11 8.19 1.03
C PRO A 69 9.68 8.52 1.48
N THR A 70 8.69 8.42 0.60
CA THR A 70 7.29 8.80 0.85
C THR A 70 6.33 7.77 0.29
N PHE A 71 5.12 7.70 0.85
CA PHE A 71 4.03 6.84 0.37
C PHE A 71 3.01 7.67 -0.40
N ASP A 72 3.24 7.82 -1.69
CA ASP A 72 2.39 8.54 -2.64
C ASP A 72 2.53 7.92 -4.04
N GLU A 73 1.64 8.27 -4.96
CA GLU A 73 1.59 7.68 -6.31
C GLU A 73 2.92 7.86 -7.08
N LYS A 74 3.60 8.99 -6.92
CA LYS A 74 4.84 9.29 -7.67
C LYS A 74 6.03 8.55 -7.09
N ALA A 75 6.18 8.55 -5.78
CA ALA A 75 7.24 7.83 -5.10
C ALA A 75 7.09 6.33 -5.31
N CYS A 76 5.89 5.75 -5.11
CA CYS A 76 5.65 4.32 -5.29
C CYS A 76 5.93 3.83 -6.72
N ALA A 77 5.73 4.66 -7.74
CA ALA A 77 6.08 4.32 -9.12
C ALA A 77 7.59 4.06 -9.34
N LEU A 78 8.45 4.55 -8.45
CA LEU A 78 9.90 4.33 -8.46
C LEU A 78 10.35 3.23 -7.49
N GLY A 79 9.42 2.60 -6.78
CA GLY A 79 9.70 1.57 -5.79
C GLY A 79 10.20 0.26 -6.41
N ALA A 80 11.01 -0.48 -5.65
CA ALA A 80 11.66 -1.71 -6.11
C ALA A 80 10.68 -2.85 -6.49
N ILE A 81 9.44 -2.82 -5.96
CA ILE A 81 8.39 -3.81 -6.29
C ILE A 81 7.90 -3.64 -7.73
N GLY A 82 7.95 -2.41 -8.26
CA GLY A 82 7.35 -2.07 -9.55
C GLY A 82 5.83 -2.24 -9.56
N SER A 83 5.27 -2.45 -10.74
CA SER A 83 3.83 -2.67 -10.94
C SER A 83 3.51 -4.17 -10.95
N ILE A 84 2.67 -4.61 -10.02
CA ILE A 84 2.27 -6.01 -9.87
C ILE A 84 0.75 -6.17 -9.89
N PRO A 85 0.21 -7.35 -10.25
CA PRO A 85 -1.19 -7.67 -10.05
C PRO A 85 -1.54 -7.74 -8.55
N ALA A 86 -2.69 -7.21 -8.15
CA ALA A 86 -3.17 -7.27 -6.77
C ALA A 86 -3.28 -8.71 -6.23
N THR A 87 -3.57 -9.68 -7.09
CA THR A 87 -3.63 -11.11 -6.75
C THR A 87 -2.29 -11.67 -6.29
N SER A 88 -1.17 -11.01 -6.59
CA SER A 88 0.17 -11.42 -6.14
C SER A 88 0.53 -10.89 -4.75
N VAL A 89 -0.21 -9.91 -4.20
CA VAL A 89 0.12 -9.24 -2.93
C VAL A 89 0.19 -10.23 -1.77
N MET A 90 -0.79 -11.14 -1.66
CA MET A 90 -0.80 -12.12 -0.58
C MET A 90 0.38 -13.10 -0.64
N VAL A 91 0.78 -13.51 -1.85
CA VAL A 91 1.94 -14.39 -2.03
C VAL A 91 3.23 -13.68 -1.61
N LEU A 92 3.38 -12.39 -1.93
CA LEU A 92 4.51 -11.58 -1.48
C LEU A 92 4.51 -11.44 0.04
N GLY A 93 3.37 -11.11 0.65
CA GLY A 93 3.23 -11.03 2.10
C GLY A 93 3.61 -12.32 2.81
N LEU A 94 3.10 -13.47 2.36
CA LEU A 94 3.45 -14.78 2.91
C LEU A 94 4.93 -15.12 2.73
N SER A 95 5.52 -14.73 1.59
CA SER A 95 6.96 -14.92 1.33
C SER A 95 7.81 -14.13 2.32
N HIS A 96 7.46 -12.86 2.55
CA HIS A 96 8.15 -12.01 3.53
C HIS A 96 7.92 -12.44 4.98
N ALA A 97 6.79 -13.10 5.26
CA ALA A 97 6.47 -13.66 6.57
C ALA A 97 7.11 -15.04 6.82
N GLY A 98 7.85 -15.62 5.87
CA GLY A 98 8.41 -16.96 6.00
C GLY A 98 7.35 -18.07 6.03
N LYS A 99 6.16 -17.82 5.47
CA LYS A 99 5.01 -18.74 5.46
C LYS A 99 4.84 -19.49 4.14
N MET A 100 5.84 -19.41 3.25
CA MET A 100 5.85 -20.13 1.98
C MET A 100 6.66 -21.42 2.09
N THR A 101 6.17 -22.48 1.46
CA THR A 101 6.92 -23.73 1.29
C THR A 101 7.63 -23.72 -0.06
N LYS A 102 8.89 -24.15 -0.10
CA LYS A 102 9.62 -24.36 -1.34
C LYS A 102 8.87 -25.35 -2.24
N PHE A 103 8.66 -24.97 -3.50
CA PHE A 103 8.17 -25.89 -4.53
C PHE A 103 9.33 -26.37 -5.40
N GLY A 104 9.45 -27.69 -5.58
CA GLY A 104 10.55 -28.32 -6.32
C GLY A 104 11.75 -28.74 -5.45
N PRO A 105 12.71 -29.48 -6.03
CA PRO A 105 13.88 -30.01 -5.34
C PRO A 105 14.83 -28.93 -4.82
#